data_AF-A0A932FKA1-F1
#
_entry.id   AF-A0A932FKA1-F1
#
_cell.length_a   1.000
_cell.length_b   1.000
_cell.length_c   1.000
_cell.angle_alpha   90.00
_cell.angle_beta   90.00
_cell.angle_gamma   90.00
#
_symmetry.space_group_name_H-M   'P 1'
#
loop_
_entity.id
_entity.type
_entity.pdbx_description
1 polymer ?
#
loop_
_entity_poly.entity_id
_entity_poly.type
_entity_poly.pdbx_seq_one_letter_code
_entity_poly.pdbx_strand_id
1 'polypeptide(L)'
;MSQALKAGTTPRRRRAFMGLLDADGWGWASVKAFLWFTLIIVMLAYIPDRAYYFTVNRTLEVGLLAWSPVNFCPPENATLPCPAPGGSVVPWEPSPAELALPAARTAGSVAQIGTQVLYIGGSDGSAPTTTTYISDAASGTFSPWTAGPALPAPRSDTAVTSIGSSVYLIGGTGPDGNAVDTIWQLTYDQETKMFGAWAPVEGLTLPAVRAGAMALPVSDGLLIAGGNGADGIPQGTVWKSTLDAKGALGAFSEQAALLDPVAHGSIAQVGDFIWVWGGTDVNGPSGAVQRGDIGIPKVVETPAPDAVAVPLQLLQWAVSDAANMPPRSDAAGFSANGALYAVGGDDGSGPRNELYWTTPSATGEITDWQHLDQTDLPTQGLEGGNAIVTGTAVFVVGGETRGGIQSGSIRANLAPQPPFFRAGLVGAVVPALRIDGELGQQLGYLTAAGVGTVNGIILILIGWAYAHPATVRSWIDRRRRRS
;
A
#
# COMPACT_ATOMS: atom_id res chain seq x y z
N MET A 1 -17.98 92.32 -53.77
CA MET A 1 -16.67 91.73 -53.40
C MET A 1 -16.96 90.38 -52.74
N SER A 2 -17.21 89.34 -53.54
CA SER A 2 -16.23 88.35 -54.02
C SER A 2 -15.75 87.37 -52.93
N GLN A 3 -16.40 86.21 -52.94
CA GLN A 3 -16.10 84.95 -52.27
C GLN A 3 -14.66 84.45 -52.54
N ALA A 4 -14.06 83.78 -51.56
CA ALA A 4 -13.01 82.79 -51.80
C ALA A 4 -13.24 81.57 -50.87
N LEU A 5 -13.50 80.43 -51.50
CA LEU A 5 -13.69 79.10 -50.90
C LEU A 5 -12.36 78.55 -50.34
N LYS A 6 -12.39 77.87 -49.19
CA LYS A 6 -11.32 76.97 -48.76
C LYS A 6 -11.57 75.58 -49.34
N ALA A 7 -10.52 75.05 -49.97
CA ALA A 7 -10.50 73.80 -50.73
C ALA A 7 -10.92 72.59 -49.89
N GLY A 8 -11.80 71.77 -50.48
CA GLY A 8 -12.20 70.48 -49.95
C GLY A 8 -11.01 69.51 -49.93
N THR A 9 -10.77 68.92 -48.78
CA THR A 9 -9.95 67.71 -48.64
C THR A 9 -10.76 66.53 -49.19
N THR A 10 -10.51 66.18 -50.46
CA THR A 10 -10.93 64.89 -51.01
C THR A 10 -10.36 63.76 -50.14
N PRO A 11 -11.19 62.90 -49.51
CA PRO A 11 -10.67 61.70 -48.88
C PRO A 11 -10.10 60.80 -49.97
N ARG A 12 -8.83 60.42 -49.83
CA ARG A 12 -8.18 59.40 -50.67
C ARG A 12 -9.02 58.12 -50.61
N ARG A 13 -9.83 57.86 -51.64
CA ARG A 13 -10.30 56.50 -51.95
C ARG A 13 -9.06 55.65 -52.19
N ARG A 14 -8.64 54.88 -51.19
CA ARG A 14 -7.75 53.73 -51.40
C ARG A 14 -8.47 52.83 -52.41
N ARG A 15 -7.89 52.66 -53.59
CA ARG A 15 -8.37 51.70 -54.59
C ARG A 15 -8.26 50.31 -53.94
N ALA A 16 -9.41 49.72 -53.63
CA ALA A 16 -9.51 48.35 -53.15
C ALA A 16 -9.02 47.42 -54.26
N PHE A 17 -7.80 46.91 -54.11
CA PHE A 17 -7.38 45.71 -54.81
C PHE A 17 -8.09 44.55 -54.10
N MET A 18 -9.27 44.20 -54.59
CA MET A 18 -10.15 43.13 -54.08
C MET A 18 -10.33 43.11 -52.55
N GLY A 19 -11.45 43.68 -52.07
CA GLY A 19 -11.87 43.70 -50.65
C GLY A 19 -12.21 42.34 -50.04
N LEU A 20 -11.41 41.31 -50.33
CA LEU A 20 -11.54 39.96 -49.78
C LEU A 20 -10.82 39.83 -48.42
N LEU A 21 -9.84 40.69 -48.12
CA LEU A 21 -9.05 40.64 -46.87
C LEU A 21 -8.90 42.02 -46.20
N ASP A 22 -9.88 42.91 -46.40
CA ASP A 22 -9.94 44.12 -45.57
C ASP A 22 -10.28 43.74 -44.12
N ALA A 23 -9.75 44.46 -43.13
CA ALA A 23 -9.91 44.08 -41.71
C ALA A 23 -11.38 44.03 -41.26
N ASP A 24 -12.21 44.84 -41.92
CA ASP A 24 -13.67 44.91 -41.75
C ASP A 24 -14.43 44.31 -42.96
N GLY A 25 -13.74 43.60 -43.85
CA GLY A 25 -14.29 43.01 -45.07
C GLY A 25 -14.89 41.61 -44.85
N TRP A 26 -15.92 41.29 -45.65
CA TRP A 26 -16.64 40.02 -45.57
C TRP A 26 -15.75 38.79 -45.74
N GLY A 27 -14.71 38.84 -46.59
CA GLY A 27 -13.82 37.70 -46.79
C GLY A 27 -12.92 37.40 -45.56
N TRP A 28 -12.47 38.42 -44.83
CA TRP A 28 -11.76 38.22 -43.56
C TRP A 28 -12.70 37.70 -42.47
N ALA A 29 -13.97 38.10 -42.48
CA ALA A 29 -15.00 37.54 -41.60
C ALA A 29 -15.24 36.04 -41.91
N SER A 30 -15.29 35.65 -43.19
CA SER A 30 -15.43 34.24 -43.59
C SER A 30 -14.24 33.38 -43.17
N VAL A 31 -13.00 33.89 -43.29
CA VAL A 31 -11.80 33.17 -42.82
C VAL A 31 -11.83 32.96 -41.31
N LYS A 32 -12.21 34.00 -40.53
CA LYS A 32 -12.39 33.86 -39.08
C LYS A 32 -13.50 32.86 -38.75
N ALA A 33 -14.63 32.93 -39.45
CA ALA A 33 -15.75 32.02 -39.22
C ALA A 33 -15.35 30.58 -39.51
N PHE A 34 -14.62 30.31 -40.59
CA PHE A 34 -14.14 28.97 -40.92
C PHE A 34 -13.13 28.45 -39.89
N LEU A 35 -12.20 29.30 -39.43
CA LEU A 35 -11.25 28.95 -38.38
C LEU A 35 -11.96 28.62 -37.06
N TRP A 36 -12.90 29.46 -36.63
CA TRP A 36 -13.71 29.21 -35.44
C TRP A 36 -14.61 27.99 -35.60
N PHE A 37 -15.23 27.80 -36.76
CA PHE A 37 -16.08 26.63 -37.05
C PHE A 37 -15.27 25.33 -36.99
N THR A 38 -14.09 25.31 -37.60
CA THR A 38 -13.19 24.15 -37.54
C THR A 38 -12.71 23.89 -36.12
N LEU A 39 -12.31 24.94 -35.39
CA LEU A 39 -11.92 24.84 -33.99
C LEU A 39 -13.05 24.28 -33.11
N ILE A 40 -14.29 24.75 -33.34
CA ILE A 40 -15.49 24.29 -32.64
C ILE A 40 -15.77 22.82 -32.95
N ILE A 41 -15.70 22.38 -34.22
CA ILE A 41 -15.87 20.97 -34.59
C ILE A 41 -14.80 20.11 -33.94
N VAL A 42 -13.54 20.53 -33.95
CA VAL A 42 -12.45 19.79 -33.30
C VAL A 42 -12.70 19.68 -31.79
N MET A 43 -13.16 20.74 -31.13
CA MET A 43 -13.43 20.76 -29.69
C MET A 43 -14.70 20.02 -29.27
N LEU A 44 -15.77 20.05 -30.06
CA LEU A 44 -17.08 19.48 -29.69
C LEU A 44 -17.30 18.06 -30.21
N ALA A 45 -16.68 17.69 -31.34
CA ALA A 45 -16.87 16.39 -31.96
C ALA A 45 -15.60 15.54 -31.89
N TYR A 46 -14.48 16.06 -32.40
CA TYR A 46 -13.28 15.23 -32.55
C TYR A 46 -12.57 14.93 -31.23
N ILE A 47 -12.37 15.93 -30.37
CA ILE A 47 -11.69 15.74 -29.07
C ILE A 47 -12.52 14.84 -28.13
N PRO A 48 -13.84 15.02 -27.98
CA PRO A 48 -14.65 14.12 -27.16
C PRO A 48 -14.70 12.68 -27.70
N ASP A 49 -14.79 12.50 -29.03
CA ASP A 49 -14.74 11.19 -29.67
C ASP A 49 -13.39 10.50 -29.45
N ARG A 50 -12.27 11.23 -29.57
CA ARG A 50 -10.95 10.70 -29.24
C ARG A 50 -10.79 10.43 -27.73
N ALA A 51 -11.29 11.31 -26.86
CA ALA A 51 -11.32 11.12 -25.41
C ALA A 51 -12.06 9.83 -25.01
N TYR A 52 -13.16 9.49 -25.70
CA TYR A 52 -13.85 8.21 -25.52
C TYR A 52 -12.93 7.02 -25.83
N TYR A 53 -12.25 7.00 -26.98
CA TYR A 53 -11.28 5.93 -27.30
C TYR A 53 -10.09 5.85 -26.31
N PHE A 54 -9.69 6.97 -25.70
CA PHE A 54 -8.66 7.01 -24.66
C PHE A 54 -9.11 6.40 -23.32
N THR A 55 -10.41 6.41 -23.01
CA THR A 55 -10.93 5.84 -21.75
C THR A 55 -11.13 4.33 -21.79
N VAL A 56 -11.21 3.71 -22.97
CA VAL A 56 -11.64 2.31 -23.13
C VAL A 56 -10.47 1.38 -23.53
N ASN A 57 -9.42 1.86 -24.19
CA ASN A 57 -8.31 1.03 -24.68
C ASN A 57 -7.00 1.22 -23.89
N ARG A 58 -6.26 0.11 -23.68
CA ARG A 58 -4.96 0.11 -22.97
C ARG A 58 -3.81 0.74 -23.78
N THR A 59 -3.89 0.73 -25.11
CA THR A 59 -2.88 1.29 -26.03
C THR A 59 -3.56 1.64 -27.36
N LEU A 60 -3.25 2.80 -27.93
CA LEU A 60 -3.65 3.19 -29.28
C LEU A 60 -2.38 3.26 -30.13
N GLU A 61 -2.18 2.32 -31.05
CA GLU A 61 -1.25 2.52 -32.16
C GLU A 61 -1.89 3.47 -33.18
N VAL A 62 -1.77 4.78 -32.91
CA VAL A 62 -2.02 5.79 -33.93
C VAL A 62 -0.77 5.86 -34.79
N GLY A 63 -0.88 5.36 -36.03
CA GLY A 63 0.21 5.34 -37.00
C GLY A 63 0.93 6.69 -37.11
N LEU A 64 2.26 6.59 -37.17
CA LEU A 64 3.27 7.65 -37.14
C LEU A 64 3.48 8.33 -35.78
N LEU A 65 4.47 7.79 -35.05
CA LEU A 65 5.18 8.39 -33.91
C LEU A 65 5.28 9.92 -34.00
N ALA A 66 4.53 10.62 -33.15
CA ALA A 66 4.94 11.93 -32.68
C ALA A 66 4.64 12.08 -31.19
N TRP A 67 3.38 12.11 -30.72
CA TRP A 67 3.09 12.38 -29.31
C TRP A 67 1.97 11.49 -28.74
N SER A 68 2.31 10.69 -27.73
CA SER A 68 1.34 10.26 -26.70
C SER A 68 1.07 11.47 -25.81
N PRO A 69 -0.18 11.96 -25.62
CA PRO A 69 -0.44 13.02 -24.65
C PRO A 69 -0.24 12.42 -23.24
N VAL A 70 0.99 12.55 -22.75
CA VAL A 70 1.54 12.31 -21.41
C VAL A 70 0.51 11.78 -20.40
N ASN A 71 0.60 10.50 -20.05
CA ASN A 71 0.08 10.01 -18.76
C ASN A 71 0.78 10.83 -17.67
N PHE A 72 0.04 11.64 -16.92
CA PHE A 72 0.62 12.30 -15.76
C PHE A 72 0.59 11.29 -14.61
N CYS A 73 1.77 10.97 -14.15
CA CYS A 73 1.96 10.12 -12.99
C CYS A 73 1.75 11.02 -11.75
N PRO A 74 0.91 10.59 -10.80
CA PRO A 74 0.76 11.30 -9.53
C PRO A 74 2.13 11.50 -8.89
N PRO A 75 2.51 12.73 -8.48
CA PRO A 75 3.77 12.95 -7.76
C PRO A 75 3.83 12.11 -6.48
N GLU A 76 2.69 11.68 -5.94
CA GLU A 76 2.56 10.78 -4.80
C GLU A 76 3.15 9.38 -5.06
N ASN A 77 3.29 8.96 -6.33
CA ASN A 77 3.96 7.71 -6.69
C ASN A 77 5.49 7.85 -6.75
N ALA A 78 6.01 9.05 -6.51
CA ALA A 78 7.43 9.38 -6.54
C ALA A 78 8.12 8.85 -7.81
N THR A 79 9.08 7.93 -7.65
CA THR A 79 9.92 7.40 -8.72
C THR A 79 9.41 6.09 -9.32
N LEU A 80 8.22 5.62 -8.94
CA LEU A 80 7.67 4.37 -9.46
C LEU A 80 7.45 4.42 -10.98
N PRO A 81 7.57 3.26 -11.67
CA PRO A 81 7.10 3.10 -13.03
C PRO A 81 5.64 3.53 -13.17
N CYS A 82 5.25 3.97 -14.36
CA CYS A 82 3.94 4.54 -14.61
C CYS A 82 3.25 3.86 -15.80
N PRO A 83 2.14 3.11 -15.57
CA PRO A 83 1.46 2.88 -14.29
C PRO A 83 2.31 2.08 -13.29
N ALA A 84 2.08 2.33 -11.99
CA ALA A 84 2.70 1.56 -10.92
C ALA A 84 2.24 0.09 -11.00
N PRO A 85 3.16 -0.89 -10.95
CA PRO A 85 2.78 -2.31 -10.94
C PRO A 85 1.85 -2.64 -9.77
N GLY A 86 0.91 -3.57 -9.97
CA GLY A 86 0.00 -3.99 -8.91
C GLY A 86 0.77 -4.56 -7.70
N GLY A 87 0.38 -4.15 -6.50
CA GLY A 87 1.06 -4.54 -5.26
C GLY A 87 2.37 -3.79 -4.99
N SER A 88 2.88 -2.97 -5.91
CA SER A 88 4.08 -2.16 -5.61
C SER A 88 3.80 -1.17 -4.47
N VAL A 89 4.87 -0.83 -3.76
CA VAL A 89 4.84 0.09 -2.64
C VAL A 89 5.44 1.41 -3.08
N VAL A 90 4.87 2.55 -2.66
CA VAL A 90 5.52 3.85 -2.84
C VAL A 90 6.90 3.82 -2.15
N PRO A 91 7.96 4.40 -2.73
CA PRO A 91 9.31 4.34 -2.17
C PRO A 91 9.35 4.67 -0.68
N TRP A 92 10.15 3.91 0.06
CA TRP A 92 10.24 4.02 1.51
C TRP A 92 10.84 5.36 1.94
N GLU A 93 10.24 5.95 2.95
CA GLU A 93 10.69 7.18 3.58
C GLU A 93 11.09 6.89 5.04
N PRO A 94 12.28 7.33 5.48
CA PRO A 94 12.62 7.33 6.90
C PRO A 94 11.62 8.14 7.70
N SER A 95 11.13 7.58 8.80
CA SER A 95 10.34 8.33 9.75
C SER A 95 11.20 9.42 10.41
N PRO A 96 10.61 10.54 10.83
CA PRO A 96 11.29 11.55 11.62
C PRO A 96 11.92 10.95 12.90
N ALA A 97 13.03 11.53 13.36
CA ALA A 97 13.78 11.02 14.52
C ALA A 97 12.95 11.02 15.82
N GLU A 98 11.92 11.88 15.90
CA GLU A 98 10.96 11.93 17.01
C GLU A 98 10.09 10.67 17.11
N LEU A 99 10.00 9.90 16.04
CA LEU A 99 9.28 8.62 15.97
C LEU A 99 10.21 7.40 16.13
N ALA A 100 11.50 7.63 16.44
CA ALA A 100 12.40 6.55 16.79
C ALA A 100 12.01 5.93 18.14
N LEU A 101 12.27 4.63 18.26
CA LEU A 101 12.21 3.93 19.54
C LEU A 101 13.14 4.64 20.55
N PRO A 102 12.78 4.70 21.84
CA PRO A 102 13.65 5.28 22.86
C PRO A 102 15.00 4.58 23.01
N ALA A 103 15.12 3.34 22.53
CA ALA A 103 16.38 2.60 22.44
C ALA A 103 16.41 1.75 21.16
N ALA A 104 17.60 1.51 20.63
CA ALA A 104 17.80 0.66 19.46
C ALA A 104 17.47 -0.82 19.78
N ARG A 105 16.75 -1.49 18.88
CA ARG A 105 16.26 -2.86 19.08
C ARG A 105 16.24 -3.65 17.78
N THR A 106 16.62 -4.92 17.85
CA THR A 106 16.39 -5.95 16.81
C THR A 106 15.66 -7.15 17.43
N ALA A 107 15.14 -8.07 16.60
CA ALA A 107 14.49 -9.30 17.05
C ALA A 107 13.37 -9.09 18.10
N GLY A 108 12.74 -7.91 18.10
CA GLY A 108 11.54 -7.63 18.88
C GLY A 108 10.29 -8.12 18.17
N SER A 109 9.13 -7.73 18.67
CA SER A 109 7.86 -7.98 17.99
C SER A 109 7.01 -6.72 17.97
N VAL A 110 6.24 -6.52 16.90
CA VAL A 110 5.28 -5.43 16.79
C VAL A 110 3.86 -5.99 16.72
N ALA A 111 2.95 -5.42 17.50
CA ALA A 111 1.53 -5.76 17.47
C ALA A 111 0.69 -4.49 17.43
N GLN A 112 -0.47 -4.57 16.77
CA GLN A 112 -1.46 -3.50 16.78
C GLN A 112 -2.75 -3.99 17.45
N ILE A 113 -3.35 -3.15 18.29
CA ILE A 113 -4.65 -3.37 18.92
C ILE A 113 -5.45 -2.06 18.89
N GLY A 114 -6.52 -2.05 18.09
CA GLY A 114 -7.21 -0.80 17.76
C GLY A 114 -6.26 0.19 17.08
N THR A 115 -6.12 1.40 17.63
CA THR A 115 -5.15 2.39 17.15
C THR A 115 -3.80 2.27 17.86
N GLN A 116 -3.66 1.47 18.91
CA GLN A 116 -2.39 1.37 19.62
C GLN A 116 -1.45 0.39 18.92
N VAL A 117 -0.19 0.79 18.76
CA VAL A 117 0.90 -0.05 18.28
C VAL A 117 1.89 -0.26 19.42
N LEU A 118 2.30 -1.51 19.61
CA LEU A 118 3.24 -1.92 20.64
C LEU A 118 4.50 -2.45 19.98
N TYR A 119 5.66 -2.03 20.46
CA TYR A 119 6.94 -2.69 20.23
C TYR A 119 7.31 -3.44 21.52
N ILE A 120 7.53 -4.74 21.42
CA ILE A 120 7.63 -5.63 22.58
C ILE A 120 8.98 -6.35 22.56
N GLY A 121 9.74 -6.20 23.66
CA GLY A 121 10.97 -6.95 23.88
C GLY A 121 12.08 -6.63 22.86
N GLY A 122 12.71 -7.69 22.38
CA GLY A 122 13.84 -7.64 21.45
C GLY A 122 15.19 -7.66 22.17
N SER A 123 16.24 -7.45 21.39
CA SER A 123 17.62 -7.41 21.82
C SER A 123 18.27 -6.07 21.47
N ASP A 124 19.20 -5.62 22.30
CA ASP A 124 20.11 -4.51 22.02
C ASP A 124 21.44 -4.99 21.41
N GLY A 125 21.49 -6.25 20.97
CA GLY A 125 22.69 -6.91 20.42
C GLY A 125 23.51 -7.65 21.47
N SER A 126 23.20 -7.45 22.77
CA SER A 126 23.88 -8.15 23.86
C SER A 126 22.93 -9.11 24.59
N ALA A 127 21.73 -8.66 24.93
CA ALA A 127 20.77 -9.48 25.68
C ALA A 127 19.32 -9.15 25.33
N PRO A 128 18.39 -10.12 25.48
CA PRO A 128 16.96 -9.84 25.47
C PRO A 128 16.57 -8.80 26.52
N THR A 129 15.47 -8.07 26.28
CA THR A 129 14.99 -7.02 27.21
C THR A 129 13.56 -7.25 27.70
N THR A 130 13.18 -6.63 28.82
CA THR A 130 11.80 -6.57 29.32
C THR A 130 11.02 -5.37 28.79
N THR A 131 11.67 -4.45 28.10
CA THR A 131 11.05 -3.17 27.73
C THR A 131 9.98 -3.36 26.66
N THR A 132 8.87 -2.65 26.82
CA THR A 132 7.89 -2.45 25.75
C THR A 132 7.69 -0.95 25.53
N TYR A 133 7.33 -0.59 24.31
CA TYR A 133 6.96 0.76 23.93
C TYR A 133 5.58 0.75 23.29
N ILE A 134 4.82 1.81 23.53
CA ILE A 134 3.50 2.00 22.93
C ILE A 134 3.46 3.32 22.16
N SER A 135 2.66 3.33 21.09
CA SER A 135 2.36 4.53 20.32
C SER A 135 0.94 4.48 19.78
N ASP A 136 0.36 5.66 19.53
CA ASP A 136 -0.94 5.79 18.88
C ASP A 136 -0.78 5.96 17.36
N ALA A 137 -1.45 5.09 16.61
CA ALA A 137 -1.54 5.11 15.17
C ALA A 137 -2.75 5.90 14.71
N ALA A 138 -2.49 7.05 14.09
CA ALA A 138 -3.53 7.90 13.55
C ALA A 138 -3.10 8.44 12.18
N SER A 139 -4.05 8.52 11.26
CA SER A 139 -3.84 9.16 9.94
C SER A 139 -2.65 8.62 9.15
N GLY A 140 -2.39 7.31 9.28
CA GLY A 140 -1.30 6.63 8.58
C GLY A 140 0.09 6.95 9.10
N THR A 141 0.23 7.47 10.33
CA THR A 141 1.50 7.63 11.07
C THR A 141 1.34 7.19 12.53
N PHE A 142 2.45 7.09 13.25
CA PHE A 142 2.46 6.90 14.70
C PHE A 142 2.84 8.19 15.44
N SER A 143 2.44 8.28 16.70
CA SER A 143 2.94 9.28 17.65
C SER A 143 4.34 8.91 18.16
N PRO A 144 5.05 9.83 18.85
CA PRO A 144 6.27 9.45 19.57
C PRO A 144 6.02 8.30 20.53
N TRP A 145 6.96 7.36 20.58
CA TRP A 145 6.87 6.20 21.45
C TRP A 145 6.95 6.61 22.92
N THR A 146 6.15 5.95 23.75
CA THR A 146 6.20 6.08 25.21
C THR A 146 6.41 4.71 25.84
N ALA A 147 6.85 4.66 27.10
CA ALA A 147 7.05 3.40 27.80
C ALA A 147 5.71 2.66 27.97
N GLY A 148 5.68 1.40 27.55
CA GLY A 148 4.55 0.49 27.76
C GLY A 148 4.72 -0.36 29.02
N PRO A 149 3.75 -1.24 29.32
CA PRO A 149 3.86 -2.21 30.41
C PRO A 149 5.04 -3.16 30.18
N ALA A 150 5.96 -3.22 31.15
CA ALA A 150 7.15 -4.09 31.05
C ALA A 150 6.78 -5.58 31.07
N LEU A 151 7.57 -6.39 30.38
CA LEU A 151 7.46 -7.85 30.40
C LEU A 151 7.90 -8.41 31.76
N PRO A 152 7.31 -9.54 32.22
CA PRO A 152 7.70 -10.19 33.47
C PRO A 152 9.16 -10.70 33.46
N ALA A 153 9.67 -11.08 32.29
CA ALA A 153 11.08 -11.45 32.09
C ALA A 153 11.55 -11.06 30.68
N PRO A 154 12.87 -10.94 30.44
CA PRO A 154 13.39 -10.56 29.13
C PRO A 154 13.00 -11.53 28.01
N ARG A 155 12.69 -10.99 26.82
CA ARG A 155 12.32 -11.76 25.63
C ARG A 155 12.81 -11.12 24.32
N SER A 156 13.27 -11.96 23.39
CA SER A 156 13.47 -11.66 21.97
C SER A 156 12.92 -12.81 21.13
N ASP A 157 12.86 -12.66 19.80
CA ASP A 157 12.47 -13.71 18.86
C ASP A 157 11.10 -14.32 19.17
N THR A 158 10.20 -13.49 19.70
CA THR A 158 8.87 -13.90 20.12
C THR A 158 7.90 -13.93 18.95
N ALA A 159 6.94 -14.84 18.99
CA ALA A 159 5.76 -14.73 18.16
C ALA A 159 4.75 -13.82 18.88
N VAL A 160 4.11 -12.89 18.16
CA VAL A 160 3.10 -11.99 18.73
C VAL A 160 1.84 -11.97 17.89
N THR A 161 0.69 -11.86 18.54
CA THR A 161 -0.58 -11.64 17.84
C THR A 161 -1.59 -10.88 18.70
N SER A 162 -2.58 -10.26 18.08
CA SER A 162 -3.71 -9.62 18.76
C SER A 162 -4.99 -10.39 18.47
N ILE A 163 -5.73 -10.78 19.50
CA ILE A 163 -7.03 -11.43 19.40
C ILE A 163 -8.00 -10.72 20.34
N GLY A 164 -9.10 -10.20 19.78
CA GLY A 164 -10.07 -9.40 20.52
C GLY A 164 -9.41 -8.18 21.18
N SER A 165 -9.56 -8.06 22.50
CA SER A 165 -8.98 -6.97 23.30
C SER A 165 -7.66 -7.37 23.98
N SER A 166 -6.94 -8.35 23.44
CA SER A 166 -5.71 -8.87 24.04
C SER A 166 -4.59 -9.04 23.02
N VAL A 167 -3.37 -8.76 23.46
CA VAL A 167 -2.12 -9.09 22.77
C VAL A 167 -1.51 -10.30 23.45
N TYR A 168 -1.10 -11.30 22.67
CA TYR A 168 -0.44 -12.51 23.16
C TYR A 168 1.01 -12.53 22.69
N LEU A 169 1.94 -12.70 23.63
CA LEU A 169 3.36 -12.89 23.40
C LEU A 169 3.71 -14.35 23.68
N ILE A 170 4.29 -15.04 22.70
CA ILE A 170 4.35 -16.50 22.68
C ILE A 170 5.78 -16.96 22.44
N GLY A 171 6.28 -17.79 23.36
CA GLY A 171 7.62 -18.35 23.28
C GLY A 171 8.72 -17.28 23.31
N GLY A 172 9.68 -17.43 22.40
CA GLY A 172 10.86 -16.57 22.26
C GLY A 172 12.07 -17.06 23.05
N THR A 173 13.12 -16.25 22.99
CA THR A 173 14.39 -16.47 23.69
C THR A 173 14.35 -15.76 25.05
N GLY A 174 14.61 -16.51 26.13
CA GLY A 174 14.66 -15.99 27.49
C GLY A 174 16.00 -15.33 27.86
N PRO A 175 16.14 -14.83 29.10
CA PRO A 175 17.36 -14.15 29.56
C PRO A 175 18.61 -15.03 29.49
N ASP A 176 18.46 -16.34 29.60
CA ASP A 176 19.56 -17.31 29.54
C ASP A 176 19.95 -17.70 28.10
N GLY A 177 19.34 -17.07 27.09
CA GLY A 177 19.57 -17.39 25.67
C GLY A 177 18.83 -18.65 25.18
N ASN A 178 18.05 -19.31 26.04
CA ASN A 178 17.30 -20.51 25.70
C ASN A 178 15.87 -20.18 25.26
N ALA A 179 15.33 -21.00 24.34
CA ALA A 179 13.93 -20.93 23.95
C ALA A 179 13.00 -21.27 25.14
N VAL A 180 11.83 -20.63 25.18
CA VAL A 180 10.80 -20.85 26.21
C VAL A 180 9.46 -21.28 25.61
N ASP A 181 8.56 -21.81 26.44
CA ASP A 181 7.21 -22.28 26.08
C ASP A 181 6.08 -21.42 26.68
N THR A 182 6.44 -20.39 27.44
CA THR A 182 5.50 -19.53 28.16
C THR A 182 4.71 -18.63 27.22
N ILE A 183 3.45 -18.38 27.56
CA ILE A 183 2.58 -17.43 26.86
C ILE A 183 2.14 -16.35 27.83
N TRP A 184 2.36 -15.10 27.44
CA TRP A 184 1.89 -13.93 28.20
C TRP A 184 0.82 -13.19 27.43
N GLN A 185 -0.11 -12.62 28.17
CA GLN A 185 -1.21 -11.82 27.66
C GLN A 185 -1.12 -10.40 28.21
N LEU A 186 -1.40 -9.43 27.37
CA LEU A 186 -1.63 -8.04 27.74
C LEU A 186 -3.03 -7.65 27.29
N THR A 187 -3.87 -7.23 28.23
CA THR A 187 -5.21 -6.73 27.94
C THR A 187 -5.19 -5.24 27.61
N TYR A 188 -6.04 -4.82 26.68
CA TYR A 188 -6.28 -3.43 26.36
C TYR A 188 -7.75 -3.09 26.59
N ASP A 189 -8.00 -2.17 27.50
CA ASP A 189 -9.33 -1.66 27.76
C ASP A 189 -9.66 -0.55 26.75
N GLN A 190 -10.64 -0.82 25.89
CA GLN A 190 -11.07 0.09 24.83
C GLN A 190 -11.81 1.33 25.38
N GLU A 191 -12.43 1.24 26.56
CA GLU A 191 -13.17 2.35 27.18
C GLU A 191 -12.20 3.33 27.86
N THR A 192 -11.29 2.81 28.67
CA THR A 192 -10.28 3.64 29.35
C THR A 192 -9.06 3.96 28.48
N LYS A 193 -8.91 3.26 27.35
CA LYS A 193 -7.76 3.34 26.43
C LYS A 193 -6.43 3.01 27.12
N MET A 194 -6.47 2.13 28.10
CA MET A 194 -5.31 1.76 28.91
C MET A 194 -4.95 0.29 28.74
N PHE A 195 -3.64 0.03 28.79
CA PHE A 195 -3.12 -1.32 28.92
C PHE A 195 -3.14 -1.78 30.37
N GLY A 196 -3.39 -3.08 30.57
CA GLY A 196 -3.15 -3.76 31.83
C GLY A 196 -1.66 -4.03 32.08
N ALA A 197 -1.37 -5.10 32.81
CA ALA A 197 -0.02 -5.63 32.96
C ALA A 197 0.11 -6.94 32.17
N TRP A 198 1.33 -7.23 31.71
CA TRP A 198 1.63 -8.54 31.16
C TRP A 198 1.48 -9.61 32.25
N ALA A 199 0.70 -10.65 31.95
CA ALA A 199 0.49 -11.78 32.85
C ALA A 199 0.58 -13.10 32.09
N PRO A 200 1.02 -14.20 32.72
CA PRO A 200 0.92 -15.52 32.13
C PRO A 200 -0.54 -15.90 31.89
N VAL A 201 -0.80 -16.58 30.76
CA VAL A 201 -2.11 -17.19 30.52
C VAL A 201 -2.19 -18.45 31.37
N GLU A 202 -2.98 -18.41 32.44
CA GLU A 202 -3.08 -19.53 33.37
C GLU A 202 -3.54 -20.82 32.66
N GLY A 203 -2.79 -21.90 32.86
CA GLY A 203 -3.10 -23.21 32.28
C GLY A 203 -2.79 -23.36 30.79
N LEU A 204 -2.14 -22.36 30.16
CA LEU A 204 -1.79 -22.42 28.73
C LEU A 204 -0.29 -22.18 28.51
N THR A 205 0.37 -23.18 27.94
CA THR A 205 1.76 -23.14 27.46
C THR A 205 1.85 -23.77 26.09
N LEU A 206 2.95 -23.51 25.38
CA LEU A 206 3.26 -24.25 24.17
C LEU A 206 3.56 -25.73 24.50
N PRO A 207 3.25 -26.67 23.59
CA PRO A 207 3.59 -28.10 23.78
C PRO A 207 5.11 -28.36 23.85
N ALA A 208 5.92 -27.48 23.26
CA ALA A 208 7.37 -27.48 23.35
C ALA A 208 7.90 -26.04 23.23
N VAL A 209 9.11 -25.79 23.75
CA VAL A 209 9.77 -24.49 23.65
C VAL A 209 10.00 -24.08 22.18
N ARG A 210 9.82 -22.79 21.89
CA ARG A 210 10.05 -22.21 20.56
C ARG A 210 10.59 -20.80 20.63
N ALA A 211 11.58 -20.50 19.79
CA ALA A 211 12.04 -19.14 19.49
C ALA A 211 11.98 -18.90 17.97
N GLY A 212 11.70 -17.67 17.52
CA GLY A 212 11.54 -17.35 16.10
C GLY A 212 10.34 -18.04 15.44
N ALA A 213 9.32 -18.39 16.22
CA ALA A 213 8.07 -18.97 15.70
C ALA A 213 7.18 -17.90 15.08
N MET A 214 6.26 -18.32 14.22
CA MET A 214 5.30 -17.45 13.56
C MET A 214 3.91 -17.64 14.16
N ALA A 215 3.21 -16.54 14.47
CA ALA A 215 1.85 -16.57 15.01
C ALA A 215 0.85 -15.93 14.04
N LEU A 216 -0.27 -16.61 13.80
CA LEU A 216 -1.33 -16.14 12.92
C LEU A 216 -2.70 -16.30 13.61
N PRO A 217 -3.42 -15.21 13.90
CA PRO A 217 -4.80 -15.30 14.36
C PRO A 217 -5.66 -15.79 13.19
N VAL A 218 -6.51 -16.77 13.45
CA VAL A 218 -7.50 -17.28 12.50
C VAL A 218 -8.90 -17.10 13.08
N SER A 219 -9.93 -17.24 12.24
CA SER A 219 -11.31 -16.89 12.62
C SER A 219 -11.82 -17.56 13.91
N ASP A 220 -11.33 -18.75 14.26
CA ASP A 220 -11.75 -19.53 15.42
C ASP A 220 -10.63 -19.77 16.44
N GLY A 221 -9.49 -19.08 16.33
CA GLY A 221 -8.31 -19.49 17.08
C GLY A 221 -7.01 -18.79 16.73
N LEU A 222 -5.93 -19.51 17.05
CA LEU A 222 -4.55 -19.08 16.84
C LEU A 222 -3.72 -20.25 16.31
N LEU A 223 -2.96 -19.98 15.26
CA LEU A 223 -1.96 -20.90 14.73
C LEU A 223 -0.55 -20.42 15.10
N ILE A 224 0.28 -21.38 15.51
CA ILE A 224 1.72 -21.20 15.74
C ILE A 224 2.46 -22.16 14.85
N ALA A 225 3.34 -21.65 13.99
CA ALA A 225 4.06 -22.45 13.01
C ALA A 225 5.57 -22.26 13.15
N GLY A 226 6.29 -23.38 13.04
CA GLY A 226 7.74 -23.41 12.94
C GLY A 226 8.49 -22.93 14.19
N GLY A 227 9.58 -22.20 13.97
CA GLY A 227 10.49 -21.73 15.01
C GLY A 227 11.57 -22.76 15.37
N ASN A 228 12.56 -22.31 16.10
CA ASN A 228 13.67 -23.11 16.61
C ASN A 228 13.27 -23.85 17.88
N GLY A 229 13.62 -25.14 17.95
CA GLY A 229 13.46 -25.97 19.15
C GLY A 229 14.48 -25.65 20.24
N ALA A 230 14.49 -26.49 21.29
CA ALA A 230 15.48 -26.37 22.38
C ALA A 230 16.94 -26.59 21.91
N ASP A 231 17.10 -27.30 20.80
CA ASP A 231 18.37 -27.59 20.13
C ASP A 231 18.79 -26.49 19.14
N GLY A 232 17.98 -25.45 18.96
CA GLY A 232 18.21 -24.40 17.96
C GLY A 232 17.91 -24.84 16.53
N ILE A 233 17.34 -26.04 16.32
CA ILE A 233 17.03 -26.54 14.98
C ILE A 233 15.64 -26.05 14.56
N PRO A 234 15.47 -25.51 13.33
CA PRO A 234 14.17 -25.14 12.78
C PRO A 234 13.19 -26.32 12.77
N GLN A 235 11.95 -26.07 13.16
CA GLN A 235 10.94 -27.10 13.35
C GLN A 235 9.84 -26.97 12.29
N GLY A 236 9.24 -28.09 11.89
CA GLY A 236 8.07 -28.11 11.00
C GLY A 236 6.74 -28.13 11.75
N THR A 237 6.76 -28.28 13.07
CA THR A 237 5.55 -28.45 13.88
C THR A 237 4.63 -27.23 13.79
N VAL A 238 3.33 -27.49 13.63
CA VAL A 238 2.29 -26.46 13.68
C VAL A 238 1.29 -26.81 14.77
N TRP A 239 0.96 -25.83 15.60
CA TRP A 239 -0.03 -25.97 16.65
C TRP A 239 -1.19 -25.01 16.46
N LYS A 240 -2.40 -25.47 16.80
CA LYS A 240 -3.60 -24.65 16.83
C LYS A 240 -4.24 -24.65 18.20
N SER A 241 -4.56 -23.47 18.70
CA SER A 241 -5.47 -23.27 19.83
C SER A 241 -6.80 -22.71 19.30
N THR A 242 -7.91 -23.10 19.94
CA THR A 242 -9.25 -22.59 19.61
C THR A 242 -9.70 -21.59 20.66
N LEU A 243 -10.58 -20.67 20.26
CA LEU A 243 -11.21 -19.73 21.18
C LEU A 243 -12.46 -20.35 21.80
N ASP A 244 -12.61 -20.22 23.12
CA ASP A 244 -13.85 -20.56 23.82
C ASP A 244 -14.95 -19.51 23.59
N ALA A 245 -16.14 -19.73 24.14
CA ALA A 245 -17.28 -18.82 24.02
C ALA A 245 -17.03 -17.42 24.63
N LYS A 246 -15.98 -17.25 25.43
CA LYS A 246 -15.55 -15.98 26.04
C LYS A 246 -14.36 -15.36 25.30
N GLY A 247 -13.87 -16.00 24.23
CA GLY A 247 -12.71 -15.55 23.48
C GLY A 247 -11.37 -15.88 24.14
N ALA A 248 -11.33 -16.82 25.08
CA ALA A 248 -10.08 -17.29 25.68
C ALA A 248 -9.49 -18.46 24.88
N LEU A 249 -8.17 -18.51 24.77
CA LEU A 249 -7.45 -19.59 24.08
C LEU A 249 -7.48 -20.88 24.91
N GLY A 250 -7.81 -22.00 24.26
CA GLY A 250 -7.72 -23.34 24.82
C GLY A 250 -6.33 -23.97 24.63
N ALA A 251 -6.18 -25.23 25.05
CA ALA A 251 -4.93 -25.99 24.86
C ALA A 251 -4.57 -26.12 23.37
N PHE A 252 -3.27 -26.11 23.08
CA PHE A 252 -2.76 -26.32 21.74
C PHE A 252 -2.89 -27.78 21.31
N SER A 253 -3.29 -27.97 20.05
CA SER A 253 -3.34 -29.26 19.37
C SER A 253 -2.45 -29.23 18.14
N GLU A 254 -1.74 -30.32 17.89
CA GLU A 254 -0.90 -30.46 16.70
C GLU A 254 -1.75 -30.52 15.43
N GLN A 255 -1.25 -29.89 14.37
CA GLN A 255 -1.86 -29.81 13.05
C GLN A 255 -0.93 -30.41 11.99
N ALA A 256 -1.33 -30.38 10.72
CA ALA A 256 -0.43 -30.71 9.62
C ALA A 256 0.87 -29.88 9.73
N ALA A 257 2.01 -30.58 9.77
CA ALA A 257 3.33 -29.97 9.87
C ALA A 257 3.74 -29.34 8.54
N LEU A 258 4.50 -28.24 8.62
CA LEU A 258 5.21 -27.64 7.49
C LEU A 258 6.04 -28.72 6.77
N LEU A 259 6.07 -28.64 5.44
CA LEU A 259 6.88 -29.55 4.62
C LEU A 259 8.37 -29.19 4.75
N ASP A 260 8.66 -27.88 4.80
CA ASP A 260 10.00 -27.36 5.02
C ASP A 260 10.07 -26.71 6.42
N PRO A 261 10.77 -27.32 7.39
CA PRO A 261 10.98 -26.73 8.71
C PRO A 261 11.68 -25.37 8.63
N VAL A 262 11.06 -24.33 9.18
CA VAL A 262 11.60 -22.96 9.15
C VAL A 262 11.38 -22.22 10.48
N ALA A 263 12.31 -21.33 10.80
CA ALA A 263 12.22 -20.35 11.88
C ALA A 263 12.44 -18.94 11.31
N HIS A 264 12.08 -17.88 12.05
CA HIS A 264 12.29 -16.49 11.63
C HIS A 264 11.65 -16.14 10.27
N GLY A 265 10.62 -16.91 9.88
CA GLY A 265 9.86 -16.69 8.66
C GLY A 265 8.70 -15.72 8.88
N SER A 266 7.89 -15.56 7.82
CA SER A 266 6.68 -14.76 7.86
C SER A 266 5.45 -15.62 7.61
N ILE A 267 4.33 -15.28 8.28
CA ILE A 267 3.06 -15.98 8.12
C ILE A 267 1.92 -14.98 7.85
N ALA A 268 1.01 -15.33 6.96
CA ALA A 268 -0.20 -14.55 6.71
C ALA A 268 -1.32 -15.42 6.15
N GLN A 269 -2.56 -15.00 6.36
CA GLN A 269 -3.71 -15.53 5.65
C GLN A 269 -4.07 -14.61 4.48
N VAL A 270 -4.15 -15.17 3.27
CA VAL A 270 -4.63 -14.46 2.07
C VAL A 270 -5.71 -15.31 1.42
N GLY A 271 -6.93 -14.79 1.42
CA GLY A 271 -8.11 -15.57 1.03
C GLY A 271 -8.32 -16.76 1.97
N ASP A 272 -8.53 -17.94 1.38
CA ASP A 272 -8.75 -19.18 2.11
C ASP A 272 -7.45 -19.92 2.46
N PHE A 273 -6.29 -19.34 2.11
CA PHE A 273 -5.00 -19.99 2.26
C PHE A 273 -4.14 -19.29 3.31
N ILE A 274 -3.39 -20.11 4.04
CA ILE A 274 -2.31 -19.66 4.92
C ILE A 274 -1.01 -19.77 4.14
N TRP A 275 -0.15 -18.77 4.28
CA TRP A 275 1.15 -18.73 3.62
C TRP A 275 2.25 -18.58 4.65
N VAL A 276 3.28 -19.40 4.51
CA VAL A 276 4.55 -19.27 5.24
C VAL A 276 5.64 -19.04 4.20
N TRP A 277 6.46 -18.01 4.38
CA TRP A 277 7.55 -17.70 3.44
C TRP A 277 8.80 -17.17 4.14
N GLY A 278 9.94 -17.43 3.53
CA GLY A 278 11.26 -17.01 4.01
C GLY A 278 11.67 -17.73 5.30
N GLY A 279 12.58 -17.09 6.04
CA GLY A 279 13.10 -17.59 7.31
C GLY A 279 14.41 -18.36 7.14
N THR A 280 14.71 -19.19 8.14
CA THR A 280 15.93 -19.97 8.24
C THR A 280 15.55 -21.45 8.36
N ASP A 281 16.09 -22.28 7.47
CA ASP A 281 16.05 -23.72 7.57
C ASP A 281 17.42 -24.27 8.01
N VAL A 282 17.56 -25.60 8.07
CA VAL A 282 18.81 -26.27 8.49
C VAL A 282 20.03 -25.94 7.62
N ASN A 283 19.82 -25.48 6.39
CA ASN A 283 20.87 -25.11 5.45
C ASN A 283 21.17 -23.60 5.43
N GLY A 284 20.40 -22.79 6.17
CA GLY A 284 20.56 -21.34 6.24
C GLY A 284 19.29 -20.59 5.80
N PRO A 285 19.44 -19.35 5.30
CA PRO A 285 18.32 -18.56 4.79
C PRO A 285 17.53 -19.33 3.72
N SER A 286 16.22 -19.35 3.88
CA SER A 286 15.30 -20.11 3.03
C SER A 286 14.52 -19.19 2.11
N GLY A 287 14.28 -19.65 0.89
CA GLY A 287 13.38 -19.03 -0.08
C GLY A 287 12.04 -19.76 -0.19
N ALA A 288 11.83 -20.80 0.62
CA ALA A 288 10.69 -21.68 0.53
C ALA A 288 9.38 -20.92 0.80
N VAL A 289 8.37 -21.19 -0.02
CA VAL A 289 7.00 -20.70 0.18
C VAL A 289 6.06 -21.88 0.30
N GLN A 290 5.38 -21.96 1.44
CA GLN A 290 4.50 -23.06 1.81
C GLN A 290 3.07 -22.54 1.93
N ARG A 291 2.14 -23.21 1.25
CA ARG A 291 0.70 -22.92 1.29
C ARG A 291 -0.01 -23.94 2.17
N GLY A 292 -0.69 -23.46 3.21
CA GLY A 292 -1.54 -24.25 4.10
C GLY A 292 -3.01 -24.13 3.70
N ASP A 293 -3.67 -25.28 3.57
CA ASP A 293 -5.12 -25.33 3.34
C ASP A 293 -5.84 -25.44 4.71
N ILE A 294 -6.55 -24.38 5.11
CA ILE A 294 -7.35 -24.37 6.34
C ILE A 294 -8.82 -24.65 6.02
N GLY A 295 -9.44 -25.57 6.76
CA GLY A 295 -10.83 -25.92 6.54
C GLY A 295 -11.38 -26.90 7.57
N ILE A 296 -12.63 -27.30 7.39
CA ILE A 296 -13.23 -28.36 8.19
C ILE A 296 -12.91 -29.68 7.48
N PRO A 297 -12.36 -30.69 8.18
CA PRO A 297 -12.17 -32.02 7.60
C PRO A 297 -13.51 -32.54 7.06
N LYS A 298 -13.51 -33.08 5.83
CA LYS A 298 -14.71 -33.71 5.28
C LYS A 298 -15.02 -34.98 6.09
N VAL A 299 -15.83 -34.86 7.13
CA VAL A 299 -16.45 -36.01 7.80
C VAL A 299 -17.61 -36.48 6.92
N VAL A 300 -17.70 -37.78 6.66
CA VAL A 300 -18.68 -38.42 5.74
C VAL A 300 -20.12 -38.35 6.29
N GLU A 301 -20.32 -37.95 7.54
CA GLU A 301 -21.63 -37.89 8.17
C GLU A 301 -22.17 -36.46 8.26
N THR A 302 -23.44 -36.30 7.89
CA THR A 302 -24.17 -35.04 7.99
C THR A 302 -24.23 -34.62 9.46
N PRO A 303 -23.83 -33.39 9.82
CA PRO A 303 -23.93 -32.94 11.21
C PRO A 303 -25.40 -32.96 11.64
N ALA A 304 -25.69 -33.55 12.79
CA ALA A 304 -27.02 -33.46 13.41
C ALA A 304 -27.41 -31.98 13.61
N PRO A 305 -28.71 -31.64 13.68
CA PRO A 305 -29.19 -30.26 13.87
C PRO A 305 -28.61 -29.53 15.09
N ASP A 306 -28.12 -30.29 16.08
CA ASP A 306 -27.49 -29.81 17.33
C ASP A 306 -25.98 -30.07 17.39
N ALA A 307 -25.34 -30.36 16.24
CA ALA A 307 -23.91 -30.66 16.20
C ALA A 307 -23.08 -29.43 16.60
N VAL A 308 -22.18 -29.63 17.56
CA VAL A 308 -21.18 -28.63 17.98
C VAL A 308 -20.36 -28.23 16.75
N ALA A 309 -20.13 -26.92 16.58
CA ALA A 309 -19.31 -26.40 15.49
C ALA A 309 -17.94 -27.09 15.49
N VAL A 310 -17.58 -27.71 14.36
CA VAL A 310 -16.27 -28.37 14.20
C VAL A 310 -15.23 -27.27 14.00
N PRO A 311 -14.16 -27.23 14.80
CA PRO A 311 -13.12 -26.22 14.66
C PRO A 311 -12.40 -26.38 13.32
N LEU A 312 -11.95 -25.27 12.75
CA LEU A 312 -11.09 -25.28 11.57
C LEU A 312 -9.82 -26.08 11.89
N GLN A 313 -9.33 -26.82 10.91
CA GLN A 313 -8.06 -27.52 10.99
C GLN A 313 -7.20 -27.12 9.81
N LEU A 314 -5.89 -27.13 10.05
CA LEU A 314 -4.93 -27.02 8.97
C LEU A 314 -4.73 -28.43 8.41
N LEU A 315 -5.27 -28.64 7.21
CA LEU A 315 -5.47 -29.96 6.62
C LEU A 315 -4.19 -30.51 5.98
N GLN A 316 -3.47 -29.65 5.27
CA GLN A 316 -2.25 -30.00 4.56
C GLN A 316 -1.45 -28.76 4.21
N TRP A 317 -0.17 -28.98 3.91
CA TRP A 317 0.71 -28.00 3.29
C TRP A 317 1.06 -28.44 1.87
N ALA A 318 1.30 -27.46 1.01
CA ALA A 318 1.81 -27.64 -0.34
C ALA A 318 2.98 -26.69 -0.59
N VAL A 319 3.95 -27.16 -1.36
CA VAL A 319 5.12 -26.39 -1.82
C VAL A 319 5.21 -26.43 -3.33
N SER A 320 5.82 -25.40 -3.89
CA SER A 320 6.12 -25.32 -5.31
C SER A 320 7.39 -24.52 -5.51
N ASP A 321 8.38 -25.08 -6.21
CA ASP A 321 9.62 -24.35 -6.52
C ASP A 321 9.33 -23.06 -7.30
N ALA A 322 8.26 -23.03 -8.09
CA ALA A 322 7.83 -21.83 -8.82
C ALA A 322 7.29 -20.71 -7.90
N ALA A 323 6.88 -21.06 -6.68
CA ALA A 323 6.42 -20.10 -5.68
C ALA A 323 7.57 -19.53 -4.83
N ASN A 324 8.76 -20.12 -4.90
CA ASN A 324 9.88 -19.73 -4.04
C ASN A 324 10.39 -18.32 -4.37
N MET A 325 10.80 -17.62 -3.33
CA MET A 325 11.41 -16.30 -3.40
C MET A 325 12.93 -16.38 -3.25
N PRO A 326 13.69 -15.32 -3.55
CA PRO A 326 15.10 -15.27 -3.21
C PRO A 326 15.32 -15.47 -1.70
N PRO A 327 16.17 -16.42 -1.29
CA PRO A 327 16.31 -16.84 0.11
C PRO A 327 16.64 -15.69 1.06
N ARG A 328 15.96 -15.65 2.21
CA ARG A 328 16.24 -14.69 3.28
C ARG A 328 15.68 -15.10 4.63
N SER A 329 16.47 -14.92 5.69
CA SER A 329 16.04 -14.99 7.08
C SER A 329 15.69 -13.61 7.62
N ASP A 330 14.92 -13.55 8.70
CA ASP A 330 14.66 -12.34 9.49
C ASP A 330 14.18 -11.13 8.66
N ALA A 331 13.49 -11.41 7.55
CA ALA A 331 12.88 -10.39 6.72
C ALA A 331 11.62 -9.84 7.39
N ALA A 332 11.38 -8.55 7.21
CA ALA A 332 10.15 -7.91 7.66
C ALA A 332 9.02 -8.26 6.70
N GLY A 333 8.39 -9.42 6.88
CA GLY A 333 7.27 -9.86 6.05
C GLY A 333 5.92 -9.44 6.59
N PHE A 334 5.00 -9.16 5.67
CA PHE A 334 3.62 -8.77 5.97
C PHE A 334 2.70 -9.12 4.79
N SER A 335 1.40 -9.02 5.02
CA SER A 335 0.41 -9.09 3.95
C SER A 335 -0.43 -7.81 3.91
N ALA A 336 -0.80 -7.39 2.72
CA ALA A 336 -1.68 -6.25 2.51
C ALA A 336 -2.35 -6.35 1.13
N ASN A 337 -3.60 -5.92 1.02
CA ASN A 337 -4.34 -5.86 -0.26
C ASN A 337 -4.33 -7.19 -1.04
N GLY A 338 -4.30 -8.33 -0.34
CA GLY A 338 -4.24 -9.66 -0.95
C GLY A 338 -2.87 -10.08 -1.48
N ALA A 339 -1.82 -9.28 -1.22
CA ALA A 339 -0.44 -9.59 -1.57
C ALA A 339 0.39 -9.98 -0.33
N LEU A 340 1.46 -10.73 -0.58
CA LEU A 340 2.50 -11.11 0.38
C LEU A 340 3.76 -10.30 0.09
N TYR A 341 4.44 -9.86 1.13
CA TYR A 341 5.63 -9.02 1.05
C TYR A 341 6.75 -9.59 1.90
N ALA A 342 7.98 -9.45 1.42
CA ALA A 342 9.19 -9.69 2.18
C ALA A 342 10.17 -8.54 1.95
N VAL A 343 10.57 -7.87 3.02
CA VAL A 343 11.40 -6.68 2.94
C VAL A 343 12.67 -6.87 3.76
N GLY A 344 13.82 -6.66 3.13
CA GLY A 344 15.12 -6.84 3.75
C GLY A 344 15.43 -8.31 4.06
N GLY A 345 15.89 -8.58 5.27
CA GLY A 345 16.38 -9.88 5.76
C GLY A 345 17.88 -10.08 5.55
N ASP A 346 18.37 -11.29 5.76
CA ASP A 346 19.74 -11.73 5.46
C ASP A 346 19.73 -12.97 4.55
N ASP A 347 20.53 -12.94 3.49
CA ASP A 347 20.71 -14.05 2.54
C ASP A 347 21.97 -14.90 2.83
N GLY A 348 22.58 -14.70 4.00
CA GLY A 348 23.81 -15.34 4.45
C GLY A 348 25.06 -14.49 4.24
N SER A 349 24.89 -13.24 3.79
CA SER A 349 26.00 -12.30 3.56
C SER A 349 25.81 -10.95 4.28
N GLY A 350 24.82 -10.89 5.18
CA GLY A 350 24.45 -9.74 5.99
C GLY A 350 23.19 -9.04 5.47
N PRO A 351 22.75 -7.98 6.18
CA PRO A 351 21.49 -7.31 5.92
C PRO A 351 21.31 -6.88 4.46
N ARG A 352 20.10 -7.14 3.96
CA ARG A 352 19.58 -6.89 2.61
C ARG A 352 18.51 -5.82 2.64
N ASN A 353 18.36 -5.07 1.56
CA ASN A 353 17.43 -3.94 1.47
C ASN A 353 16.26 -4.21 0.52
N GLU A 354 16.35 -5.29 -0.24
CA GLU A 354 15.46 -5.60 -1.33
C GLU A 354 14.04 -5.89 -0.84
N LEU A 355 13.05 -5.36 -1.55
CA LEU A 355 11.65 -5.71 -1.38
C LEU A 355 11.19 -6.65 -2.48
N TYR A 356 10.55 -7.75 -2.06
CA TYR A 356 9.86 -8.68 -2.94
C TYR A 356 8.39 -8.75 -2.57
N TRP A 357 7.52 -8.81 -3.57
CA TRP A 357 6.10 -9.03 -3.35
C TRP A 357 5.48 -9.97 -4.37
N THR A 358 4.39 -10.62 -3.98
CA THR A 358 3.60 -11.44 -4.88
C THR A 358 2.13 -11.39 -4.51
N THR A 359 1.25 -11.66 -5.48
CA THR A 359 -0.19 -11.73 -5.26
C THR A 359 -0.65 -13.15 -5.60
N PRO A 360 -0.95 -13.99 -4.58
CA PRO A 360 -1.50 -15.30 -4.82
C PRO A 360 -2.78 -15.21 -5.67
N SER A 361 -2.95 -16.14 -6.60
CA SER A 361 -4.17 -16.26 -7.38
C SER A 361 -5.35 -16.70 -6.50
N ALA A 362 -6.58 -16.55 -7.01
CA ALA A 362 -7.77 -17.05 -6.31
C ALA A 362 -7.75 -18.58 -6.08
N THR A 363 -6.99 -19.33 -6.87
CA THR A 363 -6.79 -20.78 -6.70
C THR A 363 -5.61 -21.13 -5.79
N GLY A 364 -4.95 -20.12 -5.20
CA GLY A 364 -3.82 -20.30 -4.31
C GLY A 364 -2.53 -20.67 -5.04
N GLU A 365 -2.30 -20.11 -6.21
CA GLU A 365 -1.06 -20.27 -6.97
C GLU A 365 -0.23 -18.98 -6.94
N ILE A 366 1.08 -19.11 -6.78
CA ILE A 366 2.06 -18.03 -6.94
C ILE A 366 2.87 -18.36 -8.19
N THR A 367 2.92 -17.42 -9.13
CA THR A 367 3.63 -17.60 -10.40
C THR A 367 5.00 -16.94 -10.43
N ASP A 368 5.17 -15.84 -9.68
CA ASP A 368 6.42 -15.09 -9.62
C ASP A 368 6.45 -14.13 -8.41
N TRP A 369 7.64 -13.73 -8.00
CA TRP A 369 7.89 -12.63 -7.06
C TRP A 369 8.37 -11.40 -7.82
N GLN A 370 7.63 -10.32 -7.68
CA GLN A 370 7.95 -9.03 -8.28
C GLN A 370 8.96 -8.28 -7.42
N HIS A 371 9.79 -7.47 -8.09
CA HIS A 371 10.81 -6.63 -7.47
C HIS A 371 11.06 -5.37 -8.32
N LEU A 372 11.35 -4.26 -7.65
CA LEU A 372 11.75 -2.99 -8.25
C LEU A 372 12.75 -2.29 -7.33
N ASP A 373 13.88 -1.82 -7.88
CA ASP A 373 14.87 -1.03 -7.14
C ASP A 373 14.24 0.18 -6.40
N GLN A 374 13.17 0.77 -6.96
CA GLN A 374 12.49 1.91 -6.34
C GLN A 374 11.69 1.53 -5.08
N THR A 375 11.41 0.25 -4.88
CA THR A 375 10.66 -0.27 -3.73
C THR A 375 11.57 -0.81 -2.62
N ASP A 376 12.88 -0.77 -2.82
CA ASP A 376 13.86 -1.22 -1.83
C ASP A 376 14.01 -0.23 -0.69
N LEU A 377 14.51 -0.74 0.44
CA LEU A 377 14.81 0.11 1.59
C LEU A 377 16.00 1.04 1.28
N PRO A 378 15.95 2.30 1.76
CA PRO A 378 17.03 3.28 1.56
C PRO A 378 18.23 3.06 2.51
N THR A 379 18.17 2.06 3.40
CA THR A 379 19.20 1.75 4.40
C THR A 379 20.24 0.77 3.85
N GLN A 380 21.36 0.58 4.56
CA GLN A 380 22.41 -0.40 4.21
C GLN A 380 21.99 -1.86 4.48
N GLY A 381 20.79 -2.22 4.03
CA GLY A 381 20.10 -3.44 4.42
C GLY A 381 19.42 -3.32 5.78
N LEU A 382 18.48 -4.23 6.05
CA LEU A 382 17.75 -4.34 7.30
C LEU A 382 17.33 -5.79 7.55
N GLU A 383 17.71 -6.36 8.68
CA GLU A 383 17.21 -7.65 9.16
C GLU A 383 16.61 -7.50 10.57
N GLY A 384 15.77 -8.44 11.00
CA GLY A 384 15.17 -8.45 12.34
C GLY A 384 14.26 -7.25 12.63
N GLY A 385 13.92 -6.48 11.58
CA GLY A 385 12.95 -5.40 11.61
C GLY A 385 11.53 -5.94 11.59
N ASN A 386 10.62 -5.25 12.26
CA ASN A 386 9.24 -5.72 12.38
C ASN A 386 8.29 -4.86 11.55
N ALA A 387 7.59 -5.49 10.62
CA ALA A 387 6.60 -4.83 9.79
C ALA A 387 5.24 -4.72 10.49
N ILE A 388 4.58 -3.56 10.37
CA ILE A 388 3.19 -3.38 10.77
C ILE A 388 2.43 -2.57 9.72
N VAL A 389 1.27 -3.09 9.33
CA VAL A 389 0.37 -2.45 8.36
C VAL A 389 -0.72 -1.72 9.13
N THR A 390 -0.84 -0.40 8.93
CA THR A 390 -1.86 0.45 9.53
C THR A 390 -2.53 1.32 8.47
N GLY A 391 -3.83 1.06 8.23
CA GLY A 391 -4.57 1.71 7.15
C GLY A 391 -3.93 1.42 5.79
N THR A 392 -3.47 2.47 5.09
CA THR A 392 -2.79 2.36 3.78
C THR A 392 -1.27 2.37 3.88
N ALA A 393 -0.71 2.45 5.09
CA ALA A 393 0.73 2.54 5.29
C ALA A 393 1.29 1.26 5.91
N VAL A 394 2.53 0.94 5.57
CA VAL A 394 3.35 -0.04 6.27
C VAL A 394 4.52 0.66 6.93
N PHE A 395 4.89 0.17 8.09
CA PHE A 395 6.07 0.61 8.83
C PHE A 395 6.96 -0.58 9.11
N VAL A 396 8.27 -0.41 8.99
CA VAL A 396 9.24 -1.34 9.57
C VAL A 396 9.96 -0.61 10.70
N VAL A 397 9.94 -1.20 11.89
CA VAL A 397 10.44 -0.58 13.13
C VAL A 397 11.60 -1.40 13.69
N GLY A 398 12.68 -0.71 14.08
CA GLY A 398 13.88 -1.36 14.63
C GLY A 398 14.62 -2.17 13.58
N GLY A 399 15.27 -3.24 14.01
CA GLY A 399 16.10 -4.13 13.21
C GLY A 399 17.57 -3.76 13.24
N GLU A 400 18.37 -4.51 12.47
CA GLU A 400 19.81 -4.36 12.34
C GLU A 400 20.20 -4.08 10.90
N THR A 401 21.07 -3.11 10.71
CA THR A 401 21.68 -2.77 9.42
C THR A 401 23.16 -3.15 9.48
N ARG A 402 23.87 -3.08 8.35
CA ARG A 402 25.34 -3.23 8.36
C ARG A 402 26.08 -2.22 9.24
N GLY A 403 25.42 -1.10 9.60
CA GLY A 403 25.93 -0.10 10.53
C GLY A 403 25.60 -0.36 12.01
N GLY A 404 24.89 -1.45 12.31
CA GLY A 404 24.44 -1.85 13.65
C GLY A 404 22.93 -1.74 13.85
N ILE A 405 22.51 -1.93 15.10
CA ILE A 405 21.10 -1.99 15.51
C ILE A 405 20.45 -0.61 15.48
N GLN A 406 19.22 -0.54 15.00
CA GLN A 406 18.49 0.69 14.75
C GLN A 406 17.41 0.94 15.82
N SER A 407 17.19 2.22 16.11
CA SER A 407 15.99 2.68 16.83
C SER A 407 14.94 3.29 15.89
N GLY A 408 15.34 3.62 14.66
CA GLY A 408 14.46 4.28 13.69
C GLY A 408 13.32 3.41 13.19
N SER A 409 12.44 4.04 12.44
CA SER A 409 11.46 3.34 11.60
C SER A 409 11.49 3.91 10.19
N ILE A 410 11.03 3.10 9.25
CA ILE A 410 10.83 3.47 7.85
C ILE A 410 9.38 3.19 7.49
N ARG A 411 8.82 4.00 6.60
CA ARG A 411 7.41 3.95 6.23
C ARG A 411 7.24 3.95 4.74
N ALA A 412 6.22 3.27 4.25
CA ALA A 412 5.82 3.35 2.86
C ALA A 412 4.29 3.28 2.70
N ASN A 413 3.78 3.81 1.59
CA ASN A 413 2.36 3.75 1.25
C ASN A 413 2.10 2.55 0.33
N LEU A 414 1.14 1.71 0.70
CA LEU A 414 0.75 0.48 0.00
C LEU A 414 -0.26 0.72 -1.14
N ALA A 415 -0.69 1.97 -1.34
CA ALA A 415 -1.66 2.34 -2.36
C ALA A 415 -1.10 3.41 -3.32
N PRO A 416 -0.26 3.03 -4.29
CA PRO A 416 0.11 3.91 -5.40
C PRO A 416 -1.15 4.43 -6.11
N GLN A 417 -1.15 5.71 -6.41
CA GLN A 417 -2.26 6.38 -7.08
C GLN A 417 -2.32 5.98 -8.57
N PRO A 418 -3.51 5.79 -9.14
CA PRO A 418 -3.63 5.49 -10.57
C PRO A 418 -3.16 6.68 -11.41
N PRO A 419 -2.63 6.46 -12.63
CA PRO A 419 -2.31 7.56 -13.53
C PRO A 419 -3.55 8.39 -13.85
N PHE A 420 -3.36 9.66 -14.20
CA PHE A 420 -4.46 10.55 -14.59
C PHE A 420 -4.14 11.34 -15.85
N PHE A 421 -5.19 11.80 -16.50
CA PHE A 421 -5.12 12.69 -17.66
C PHE A 421 -5.67 14.06 -17.31
N ARG A 422 -5.12 15.12 -17.92
CA ARG A 422 -5.74 16.45 -17.92
C ARG A 422 -6.29 16.77 -19.30
N ALA A 423 -7.61 16.83 -19.44
CA ALA A 423 -8.28 17.19 -20.70
C ALA A 423 -8.75 18.65 -20.69
N GLY A 424 -8.44 19.39 -21.77
CA GLY A 424 -8.99 20.74 -22.04
C GLY A 424 -8.23 21.93 -21.42
N LEU A 425 -8.65 23.15 -21.77
CA LEU A 425 -8.02 24.43 -21.36
C LEU A 425 -8.10 24.69 -19.84
N VAL A 426 -9.09 24.09 -19.17
CA VAL A 426 -9.28 24.16 -17.70
C VAL A 426 -8.74 22.92 -16.98
N GLY A 427 -8.21 21.93 -17.73
CA GLY A 427 -7.53 20.76 -17.18
C GLY A 427 -8.41 19.90 -16.27
N ALA A 428 -9.41 19.22 -16.83
CA ALA A 428 -10.16 18.25 -16.06
C ALA A 428 -9.34 16.97 -15.86
N VAL A 429 -9.20 16.57 -14.60
CA VAL A 429 -8.48 15.37 -14.19
C VAL A 429 -9.39 14.17 -14.36
N VAL A 430 -9.08 13.30 -15.32
CA VAL A 430 -9.76 12.02 -15.50
C VAL A 430 -8.81 10.93 -15.00
N PRO A 431 -9.17 10.20 -13.92
CA PRO A 431 -8.42 9.01 -13.53
C PRO A 431 -8.37 8.04 -14.71
N ALA A 432 -7.19 7.51 -15.03
CA ALA A 432 -7.02 6.46 -16.02
C ALA A 432 -7.50 5.12 -15.46
N LEU A 433 -8.76 5.05 -15.01
CA LEU A 433 -9.37 3.84 -14.51
C LEU A 433 -10.08 3.13 -15.65
N ARG A 434 -9.64 1.90 -15.94
CA ARG A 434 -10.43 0.95 -16.72
C ARG A 434 -11.63 0.52 -15.88
N ILE A 435 -12.77 1.19 -16.03
CA ILE A 435 -14.05 0.69 -15.55
C ILE A 435 -14.67 -0.09 -16.71
N ASP A 436 -14.56 -1.41 -16.67
CA ASP A 436 -15.18 -2.27 -17.67
C ASP A 436 -16.72 -2.20 -17.58
N GLY A 437 -17.40 -2.21 -18.72
CA GLY A 437 -18.87 -2.24 -18.81
C GLY A 437 -19.56 -0.88 -18.96
N GLU A 438 -20.89 -0.90 -18.91
CA GLU A 438 -21.76 0.24 -19.23
C GLU A 438 -21.58 1.43 -18.27
N LEU A 439 -21.22 1.17 -17.01
CA LEU A 439 -20.91 2.18 -16.00
C LEU A 439 -19.66 3.01 -16.34
N GLY A 440 -18.61 2.38 -16.87
CA GLY A 440 -17.40 3.09 -17.28
C GLY A 440 -17.63 3.98 -18.49
N GLN A 441 -18.47 3.53 -19.43
CA GLN A 441 -18.89 4.32 -20.58
C GLN A 441 -19.70 5.55 -20.14
N GLN A 442 -20.67 5.39 -19.24
CA GLN A 442 -21.50 6.49 -18.75
C GLN A 442 -20.68 7.56 -17.98
N LEU A 443 -19.73 7.13 -17.14
CA LEU A 443 -18.81 8.04 -16.43
C LEU A 443 -17.87 8.78 -17.39
N GLY A 444 -17.34 8.10 -18.40
CA GLY A 444 -16.54 8.71 -19.46
C GLY A 444 -17.30 9.79 -20.22
N TYR A 445 -18.56 9.51 -20.62
CA TYR A 445 -19.41 10.48 -21.32
C TYR A 445 -19.76 11.68 -20.46
N LEU A 446 -20.12 11.49 -19.19
CA LEU A 446 -20.48 12.59 -18.30
C LEU A 446 -19.30 13.56 -18.10
N THR A 447 -18.10 13.01 -17.92
CA THR A 447 -16.88 13.80 -17.71
C THR A 447 -16.49 14.53 -19.00
N ALA A 448 -16.48 13.84 -20.15
CA ALA A 448 -16.19 14.46 -21.44
C ALA A 448 -17.18 15.58 -21.81
N ALA A 449 -18.48 15.37 -21.55
CA ALA A 449 -19.53 16.36 -21.79
C ALA A 449 -19.38 17.60 -20.90
N GLY A 450 -19.06 17.41 -19.61
CA GLY A 450 -18.81 18.51 -18.68
C GLY A 450 -17.63 19.39 -19.12
N VAL A 451 -16.52 18.74 -19.51
CA VAL A 451 -15.29 19.42 -19.97
C VAL A 451 -15.51 20.14 -21.29
N GLY A 452 -16.18 19.50 -22.25
CA GLY A 452 -16.55 20.12 -23.52
C GLY A 452 -17.41 21.37 -23.32
N THR A 453 -18.39 21.29 -22.41
CA THR A 453 -19.30 22.41 -22.12
C THR A 453 -18.58 23.60 -21.49
N VAL A 454 -17.76 23.37 -20.46
CA VAL A 454 -17.04 24.44 -19.76
C VAL A 454 -16.01 25.11 -20.68
N ASN A 455 -15.23 24.34 -21.44
CA ASN A 455 -14.30 24.90 -22.42
C ASN A 455 -15.03 25.66 -23.52
N GLY A 456 -16.17 25.15 -23.99
CA GLY A 456 -17.03 25.84 -24.95
C GLY A 456 -17.49 27.20 -24.44
N ILE A 457 -17.98 27.28 -23.19
CA ILE A 457 -18.37 28.55 -22.55
C ILE A 457 -17.19 29.52 -22.50
N ILE A 458 -16.00 29.06 -22.10
CA ILE A 458 -14.80 29.92 -22.02
C ILE A 458 -14.40 30.44 -23.39
N LEU A 459 -14.41 29.61 -24.42
CA LEU A 459 -14.10 30.03 -25.79
C LEU A 459 -15.13 31.02 -26.33
N ILE A 460 -16.42 30.83 -26.01
CA ILE A 460 -17.47 31.81 -26.34
C ILE A 460 -17.21 33.14 -25.62
N LEU A 461 -16.86 33.11 -24.34
CA LEU A 461 -16.53 34.33 -23.58
C LEU A 461 -15.27 35.03 -24.11
N ILE A 462 -14.24 34.28 -24.49
CA ILE A 462 -13.02 34.81 -25.11
C ILE A 462 -13.33 35.41 -26.49
N GLY A 463 -14.08 34.69 -27.33
CA GLY A 463 -14.52 35.16 -28.65
C GLY A 463 -15.39 36.42 -28.54
N TRP A 464 -16.33 36.44 -27.59
CA TRP A 464 -17.15 37.60 -27.28
C TRP A 464 -16.30 38.79 -26.81
N ALA A 465 -15.34 38.55 -25.90
CA ALA A 465 -14.45 39.58 -25.39
C ALA A 465 -13.56 40.17 -26.50
N TYR A 466 -13.07 39.33 -27.40
CA TYR A 466 -12.29 39.76 -28.57
C TYR A 466 -13.12 40.60 -29.54
N ALA A 467 -14.38 40.23 -29.75
CA ALA A 467 -15.31 40.98 -30.60
C ALA A 467 -15.80 42.31 -29.99
N HIS A 468 -15.69 42.49 -28.67
CA HIS A 468 -16.20 43.68 -27.95
C HIS A 468 -15.12 44.39 -27.10
N PRO A 469 -14.01 44.86 -27.71
CA PRO A 469 -12.85 45.37 -26.97
C PRO A 469 -13.14 46.62 -26.13
N ALA A 470 -14.07 47.48 -26.57
CA ALA A 470 -14.46 48.68 -25.83
C ALA A 470 -15.22 48.35 -24.53
N THR A 471 -16.15 47.39 -24.61
CA THR A 471 -16.94 46.92 -23.46
C THR A 471 -16.05 46.24 -22.42
N VAL A 472 -15.12 45.40 -22.89
CA VAL A 472 -14.15 44.71 -22.01
C VAL A 472 -13.22 45.72 -21.31
N ARG A 473 -12.69 46.72 -22.02
CA ARG A 473 -11.88 47.78 -21.40
C ARG A 473 -12.65 48.53 -20.31
N SER A 474 -13.91 48.91 -20.57
CA SER A 474 -14.76 49.58 -19.58
C SER A 474 -15.04 48.73 -18.33
N TRP A 475 -15.04 47.41 -18.49
CA TRP A 475 -15.28 46.45 -17.40
C TRP A 475 -14.02 46.23 -16.57
N ILE A 476 -12.86 46.12 -17.23
CA ILE A 476 -11.54 46.05 -16.57
C ILE A 476 -11.28 47.34 -15.77
N ASP A 477 -11.57 48.50 -16.33
CA ASP A 477 -11.40 49.80 -15.65
C ASP A 477 -12.33 49.94 -14.43
N ARG A 478 -13.54 49.38 -14.48
CA ARG A 478 -14.46 49.34 -13.33
C ARG A 478 -13.99 48.40 -12.22
N ARG A 479 -13.34 47.27 -12.56
CA ARG A 479 -12.75 46.35 -11.57
C ARG A 479 -11.50 46.93 -10.93
N ARG A 480 -10.62 47.57 -11.70
CA ARG A 480 -9.40 48.24 -11.19
C ARG A 480 -9.68 49.42 -10.26
N ARG A 481 -10.87 50.03 -10.34
CA ARG A 481 -11.32 51.08 -9.40
C ARG A 481 -11.97 50.53 -8.12
N ARG A 482 -12.16 49.22 -8.01
CA ARG A 482 -12.75 48.53 -6.85
C ARG A 482 -11.73 47.73 -6.03
N SER A 483 -10.53 47.51 -6.55
CA SER A 483 -9.32 47.09 -5.81
C SER A 483 -8.53 48.32 -5.40
#